data_AF-A0A9W7G912-F1
#
_entry.id   AF-A0A9W7G912-F1
#
_cell.length_a   1.000
_cell.length_b   1.000
_cell.length_c   1.000
_cell.angle_alpha   90.00
_cell.angle_beta   90.00
_cell.angle_gamma   90.00
#
_symmetry.space_group_name_H-M   'P 1'
#
loop_
_entity.id
_entity.type
_entity.pdbx_description
1 polymer ?
#
loop_
_entity_poly.entity_id
_entity_poly.type
_entity_poly.pdbx_seq_one_letter_code
_entity_poly.pdbx_strand_id
1 'polypeptide(L)'
;MEFQSEVQSSHNSSETTNATVYSYDDLTEGQQLCIDWACEQDWDHIKGYPKEHGPEVLLGVYTDRKSVVSVLTIASRYDNVEMVKLTLEAGLNNKEAMYMAAHISLERSDNSTILRLLLEHGLDPNMDPDIELRFEGLVEDFSNLLMSAANVGHIDQVTALLDHGANMNKTEVTPNGDLLSPLMCAFCFGKRDLCRLFLTRGAIPTTNDVLYVFDHCLTACKGENPRLRRDVAIKMFATFLHLGKPDSDVLRDKFNSFALQYPSYRDPTITNITKHYLQGRPFCCEVCEALTAKERDKLHMCPCRTVAYCSRECQVKHWREHKVQCTGPLNERGESEAMVKKRSKTGKGAAAGGADVGVAEGAGATGKNGKKGKKGKNGRGKKK
;
A
#
# COMPACT_ATOMS: atom_id res chain seq x y z
N MET A 1 36.63 67.86 14.25
CA MET A 1 35.27 67.33 14.05
C MET A 1 35.24 66.72 12.67
N GLU A 2 35.57 65.44 12.58
CA GLU A 2 35.38 64.63 11.37
C GLU A 2 34.18 63.73 11.65
N PHE A 3 33.14 63.88 10.84
CA PHE A 3 31.90 63.12 10.95
C PHE A 3 32.10 61.78 10.23
N GLN A 4 31.96 60.70 10.98
CA GLN A 4 31.75 59.36 10.45
C GLN A 4 30.40 59.33 9.72
N SER A 5 30.37 58.89 8.46
CA SER A 5 29.15 58.47 7.79
C SER A 5 29.19 56.95 7.63
N GLU A 6 28.45 56.28 8.50
CA GLU A 6 28.13 54.86 8.45
C GLU A 6 27.38 54.56 7.14
N VAL A 7 27.97 53.69 6.31
CA VAL A 7 27.25 53.06 5.19
C VAL A 7 26.45 51.91 5.80
N GLN A 8 25.14 52.09 5.89
CA GLN A 8 24.20 51.07 6.33
C GLN A 8 24.25 49.87 5.36
N SER A 9 24.78 48.76 5.88
CA SER A 9 24.51 47.41 5.40
C SER A 9 23.00 47.16 5.48
N SER A 10 22.32 47.16 4.34
CA SER A 10 20.95 46.68 4.25
C SER A 10 20.99 45.15 4.18
N HIS A 11 21.02 44.55 5.37
CA HIS A 11 20.52 43.20 5.59
C HIS A 11 19.06 43.10 5.13
N ASN A 12 18.83 42.32 4.09
CA ASN A 12 17.61 41.54 3.88
C ASN A 12 18.01 40.23 3.20
N SER A 13 18.87 39.47 3.89
CA SER A 13 19.41 38.18 3.49
C SER A 13 18.77 37.08 4.35
N SER A 14 17.60 36.57 3.94
CA SER A 14 17.13 35.24 4.38
C SER A 14 15.83 34.76 3.71
N GLU A 15 15.06 35.59 2.99
CA GLU A 15 13.74 35.16 2.47
C GLU A 15 13.69 34.87 0.96
N THR A 16 14.71 35.23 0.17
CA THR A 16 14.61 35.21 -1.31
C THR A 16 15.35 34.08 -2.03
N THR A 17 16.05 33.17 -1.34
CA THR A 17 16.96 32.24 -2.05
C THR A 17 16.35 30.90 -2.45
N ASN A 18 15.23 30.47 -1.86
CA ASN A 18 14.59 29.17 -2.16
C ASN A 18 13.18 29.29 -2.77
N ALA A 19 12.70 30.51 -3.03
CA ALA A 19 11.39 30.74 -3.63
C ALA A 19 11.46 30.55 -5.15
N THR A 20 10.42 29.93 -5.72
CA THR A 20 10.27 29.85 -7.18
C THR A 20 9.93 31.22 -7.73
N VAL A 21 10.70 31.71 -8.70
CA VAL A 21 10.38 32.94 -9.45
C VAL A 21 9.67 32.62 -10.78
N TYR A 22 8.97 33.61 -11.34
CA TYR A 22 8.14 33.42 -12.54
C TYR A 22 8.90 33.64 -13.86
N SER A 23 10.10 34.23 -13.81
CA SER A 23 10.95 34.45 -14.97
C SER A 23 12.41 34.09 -14.68
N TYR A 24 13.11 33.65 -15.72
CA TYR A 24 14.56 33.46 -15.67
C TYR A 24 15.29 34.76 -15.28
N ASP A 25 14.79 35.89 -15.77
CA ASP A 25 15.39 37.22 -15.56
C ASP A 25 15.30 37.70 -14.11
N ASP A 26 14.45 37.07 -13.28
CA ASP A 26 14.30 37.39 -11.86
C ASP A 26 15.36 36.72 -10.97
N LEU A 27 16.15 35.80 -11.53
CA LEU A 27 17.25 35.14 -10.83
C LEU A 27 18.49 36.02 -10.75
N THR A 28 19.37 35.74 -9.78
CA THR A 28 20.69 36.35 -9.75
C THR A 28 21.56 35.86 -10.91
N GLU A 29 22.52 36.66 -11.36
CA GLU A 29 23.46 36.28 -12.43
C GLU A 29 24.19 34.96 -12.13
N GLY A 30 24.58 34.73 -10.87
CA GLY A 30 25.22 33.46 -10.47
C GLY A 30 24.29 32.25 -10.56
N GLN A 31 23.01 32.42 -10.26
CA GLN A 31 22.00 31.36 -10.40
C GLN A 31 21.69 31.06 -11.88
N GLN A 32 21.59 32.10 -12.69
CA GLN A 32 21.44 32.02 -14.15
C GLN A 32 22.58 31.21 -14.77
N LEU A 33 23.83 31.58 -14.49
CA LEU A 33 25.02 30.88 -14.98
C LEU A 33 25.04 29.40 -14.58
N CYS A 34 24.71 29.09 -13.31
CA CYS A 34 24.67 27.71 -12.85
C CYS A 34 23.59 26.88 -13.55
N ILE A 35 22.45 27.47 -13.89
CA ILE A 35 21.37 26.82 -14.66
C ILE A 35 21.78 26.62 -16.12
N ASP A 36 22.40 27.63 -16.74
CA ASP A 36 22.87 27.54 -18.13
C ASP A 36 23.93 26.45 -18.29
N TRP A 37 24.93 26.44 -17.42
CA TRP A 37 25.93 25.36 -17.39
C TRP A 37 25.29 23.99 -17.15
N ALA A 38 24.24 23.91 -16.32
CA ALA A 38 23.55 22.64 -16.08
C ALA A 38 22.82 22.16 -17.35
N CYS A 39 22.22 23.07 -18.12
CA CYS A 39 21.61 22.76 -19.41
C CYS A 39 22.63 22.26 -20.43
N GLU A 40 23.84 22.80 -20.39
CA GLU A 40 24.98 22.39 -21.20
C GLU A 40 25.68 21.13 -20.67
N GLN A 41 25.29 20.64 -19.49
CA GLN A 41 25.93 19.55 -18.74
C GLN A 41 27.39 19.84 -18.35
N ASP A 42 27.74 21.12 -18.20
CA ASP A 42 29.05 21.58 -17.75
C ASP A 42 29.14 21.54 -16.21
N TRP A 43 29.14 20.31 -15.68
CA TRP A 43 29.14 20.05 -14.24
C TRP A 43 30.44 20.47 -13.56
N ASP A 44 31.55 20.54 -14.31
CA ASP A 44 32.86 20.89 -13.75
C ASP A 44 32.93 22.37 -13.37
N HIS A 45 32.38 23.27 -14.20
CA HIS A 45 32.26 24.69 -13.84
C HIS A 45 31.35 24.89 -12.63
N ILE A 46 30.20 24.20 -12.58
CA ILE A 46 29.27 24.29 -11.44
C ILE A 46 29.90 23.76 -10.15
N LYS A 47 30.78 22.75 -10.18
CA LYS A 47 31.44 22.23 -8.95
C LYS A 47 32.44 23.22 -8.33
N GLY A 48 33.00 24.11 -9.14
CA GLY A 48 33.96 25.14 -8.70
C GLY A 48 33.26 26.40 -8.20
N TYR A 49 32.24 26.84 -8.92
CA TYR A 49 31.64 28.17 -8.76
C TYR A 49 31.06 28.47 -7.35
N PRO A 50 30.32 27.55 -6.69
CA PRO A 50 29.80 27.76 -5.32
C PRO A 50 30.89 27.93 -4.26
N LYS A 51 32.11 27.44 -4.52
CA LYS A 51 33.23 27.60 -3.57
C LYS A 51 33.76 29.03 -3.54
N GLU A 52 33.61 29.75 -4.65
CA GLU A 52 34.08 31.13 -4.81
C GLU A 52 32.96 32.14 -4.55
N HIS A 53 31.72 31.79 -4.91
CA HIS A 53 30.58 32.71 -4.89
C HIS A 53 29.51 32.38 -3.83
N GLY A 54 29.67 31.28 -3.09
CA GLY A 54 28.72 30.80 -2.08
C GLY A 54 27.74 29.75 -2.62
N PRO A 55 27.22 28.83 -1.79
CA PRO A 55 26.29 27.78 -2.20
C PRO A 55 24.93 28.30 -2.73
N GLU A 56 24.59 29.55 -2.45
CA GLU A 56 23.31 30.19 -2.76
C GLU A 56 23.06 30.33 -4.27
N VAL A 57 24.15 30.30 -5.06
CA VAL A 57 24.11 30.27 -6.53
C VAL A 57 23.43 29.01 -7.07
N LEU A 58 23.38 27.91 -6.30
CA LEU A 58 22.71 26.67 -6.70
C LEU A 58 21.19 26.67 -6.38
N LEU A 59 20.71 27.68 -5.67
CA LEU A 59 19.33 27.72 -5.15
C LEU A 59 18.32 28.32 -6.14
N GLY A 60 18.78 28.72 -7.34
CA GLY A 60 17.93 29.30 -8.37
C GLY A 60 16.85 28.33 -8.85
N VAL A 61 15.59 28.73 -8.69
CA VAL A 61 14.42 28.00 -9.19
C VAL A 61 13.49 28.97 -9.89
N TYR A 62 13.15 28.70 -11.15
CA TYR A 62 12.16 29.46 -11.89
C TYR A 62 11.19 28.55 -12.63
N THR A 63 10.02 29.09 -12.99
CA THR A 63 9.04 28.39 -13.80
C THR A 63 9.03 28.97 -15.22
N ASP A 64 9.30 28.14 -16.23
CA ASP A 64 9.11 28.51 -17.64
C ASP A 64 7.87 27.81 -18.19
N ARG A 65 6.78 28.58 -18.39
CA ARG A 65 5.45 28.23 -18.93
C ARG A 65 4.78 27.00 -18.28
N LYS A 66 5.46 25.85 -18.33
CA LYS A 66 5.01 24.50 -18.05
C LYS A 66 6.02 23.65 -17.25
N SER A 67 7.19 24.17 -16.87
CA SER A 67 8.23 23.39 -16.17
C SER A 67 8.91 24.19 -15.07
N VAL A 68 9.21 23.51 -13.96
CA VAL A 68 10.09 24.02 -12.90
C VAL A 68 11.54 23.71 -13.28
N VAL A 69 12.36 24.74 -13.40
CA VAL A 69 13.74 24.66 -13.85
C VAL A 69 14.68 25.10 -12.73
N SER A 70 15.67 24.27 -12.45
CA SER A 70 16.71 24.49 -11.45
C SER A 70 17.90 23.56 -11.75
N VAL A 71 19.04 23.81 -11.13
CA VAL A 71 20.17 22.87 -11.17
C VAL A 71 19.73 21.48 -10.70
N LEU A 72 18.88 21.39 -9.66
CA LEU A 72 18.37 20.12 -9.13
C LEU A 72 17.55 19.34 -10.17
N THR A 73 16.59 19.98 -10.85
CA THR A 73 15.72 19.30 -11.81
C THR A 73 16.48 18.88 -13.08
N ILE A 74 17.46 19.68 -13.51
CA ILE A 74 18.32 19.34 -14.65
C ILE A 74 19.29 18.21 -14.29
N ALA A 75 19.96 18.28 -13.14
CA ALA A 75 20.83 17.21 -12.66
C ALA A 75 20.08 15.87 -12.53
N SER A 76 18.85 15.90 -12.05
CA SER A 76 17.99 14.71 -11.94
C SER A 76 17.63 14.12 -13.31
N ARG A 77 17.42 14.97 -14.33
CA ARG A 77 17.14 14.54 -15.71
C ARG A 77 18.30 13.77 -16.34
N TYR A 78 19.53 14.16 -15.99
CA TYR A 78 20.75 13.53 -16.47
C TYR A 78 21.33 12.47 -15.51
N ASP A 79 20.58 12.06 -14.48
CA ASP A 79 20.99 11.08 -13.46
C ASP A 79 22.32 11.46 -12.76
N ASN A 80 22.59 12.77 -12.62
CA ASN A 80 23.79 13.27 -11.97
C ASN A 80 23.61 13.34 -10.46
N VAL A 81 23.79 12.19 -9.80
CA VAL A 81 23.67 12.03 -8.34
C VAL A 81 24.57 12.98 -7.56
N GLU A 82 25.79 13.25 -8.04
CA GLU A 82 26.73 14.17 -7.38
C GLU A 82 26.18 15.60 -7.36
N MET A 83 25.69 16.09 -8.50
CA MET A 83 25.14 17.44 -8.59
C MET A 83 23.81 17.58 -7.84
N VAL A 84 22.96 16.55 -7.84
CA VAL A 84 21.77 16.49 -6.97
C VAL A 84 22.18 16.65 -5.51
N LYS A 85 23.17 15.88 -5.07
CA LYS A 85 23.66 15.94 -3.68
C LYS A 85 24.22 17.32 -3.35
N LEU A 86 25.07 17.89 -4.20
CA LEU A 86 25.64 19.22 -3.98
C LEU A 86 24.56 20.30 -3.87
N THR A 87 23.52 20.23 -4.71
CA THR A 87 22.42 21.20 -4.69
C THR A 87 21.58 21.09 -3.41
N LEU A 88 21.34 19.87 -2.93
CA LEU A 88 20.64 19.64 -1.66
C LEU A 88 21.49 20.05 -0.45
N GLU A 89 22.80 19.77 -0.46
CA GLU A 89 23.75 20.18 0.57
C GLU A 89 23.93 21.70 0.63
N ALA A 90 23.73 22.40 -0.50
CA ALA A 90 23.68 23.87 -0.56
C ALA A 90 22.42 24.45 0.12
N GLY A 91 21.45 23.62 0.52
CA GLY A 91 20.25 24.03 1.23
C GLY A 91 19.03 24.26 0.35
N LEU A 92 19.01 23.74 -0.88
CA LEU A 92 17.81 23.80 -1.72
C LEU A 92 16.70 22.96 -1.10
N ASN A 93 15.59 23.62 -0.75
CA ASN A 93 14.41 23.00 -0.15
C ASN A 93 13.10 23.39 -0.84
N ASN A 94 13.20 23.90 -2.08
CA ASN A 94 12.06 24.27 -2.89
C ASN A 94 11.19 23.05 -3.21
N LYS A 95 9.93 23.07 -2.77
CA LYS A 95 9.05 21.90 -2.81
C LYS A 95 8.75 21.46 -4.24
N GLU A 96 8.45 22.41 -5.12
CA GLU A 96 8.13 22.14 -6.52
C GLU A 96 9.33 21.56 -7.27
N ALA A 97 10.53 22.11 -7.07
CA ALA A 97 11.76 21.60 -7.66
C ALA A 97 12.10 20.19 -7.15
N MET A 98 11.97 19.94 -5.84
CA MET A 98 12.21 18.62 -5.26
C MET A 98 11.20 17.57 -5.77
N TYR A 99 9.92 17.93 -5.87
CA TYR A 99 8.89 17.06 -6.44
C TYR A 99 9.17 16.74 -7.90
N MET A 100 9.47 17.75 -8.72
CA MET A 100 9.78 17.55 -10.14
C MET A 100 11.05 16.71 -10.33
N ALA A 101 12.08 16.94 -9.53
CA ALA A 101 13.29 16.12 -9.53
C ALA A 101 12.98 14.65 -9.21
N ALA A 102 12.13 14.40 -8.20
CA ALA A 102 11.69 13.05 -7.86
C ALA A 102 10.93 12.42 -9.03
N HIS A 103 9.95 13.12 -9.60
CA HIS A 103 9.16 12.62 -10.72
C HIS A 103 10.03 12.26 -11.93
N ILE A 104 10.97 13.14 -12.31
CA ILE A 104 11.93 12.89 -13.39
C ILE A 104 12.77 11.63 -13.11
N SER A 105 13.23 11.44 -11.86
CA SER A 105 14.02 10.27 -11.48
C SER A 105 13.24 8.96 -11.57
N LEU A 106 11.92 8.98 -11.31
CA LEU A 106 11.06 7.80 -11.38
C LEU A 106 10.92 7.25 -12.80
N GLU A 107 10.84 8.14 -13.80
CA GLU A 107 10.64 7.76 -15.21
C GLU A 107 11.89 7.16 -15.87
N ARG A 108 13.08 7.59 -15.44
CA ARG A 108 14.31 7.37 -16.20
C ARG A 108 15.25 6.33 -15.60
N SER A 109 15.14 6.03 -14.31
CA SER A 109 16.13 5.24 -13.60
C SER A 109 15.49 4.08 -12.84
N ASP A 110 16.07 2.88 -12.93
CA ASP A 110 15.78 1.80 -11.99
C ASP A 110 16.48 2.00 -10.64
N ASN A 111 17.38 2.98 -10.57
CA ASN A 111 18.10 3.37 -9.37
C ASN A 111 17.27 4.34 -8.52
N SER A 112 16.96 3.94 -7.29
CA SER A 112 16.25 4.78 -6.31
C SER A 112 17.14 5.81 -5.60
N THR A 113 18.41 5.99 -6.00
CA THR A 113 19.37 6.85 -5.28
C THR A 113 18.94 8.31 -5.23
N ILE A 114 18.60 8.93 -6.36
CA ILE A 114 18.15 10.34 -6.39
C ILE A 114 16.87 10.51 -5.57
N LEU A 115 15.91 9.61 -5.75
CA LEU A 115 14.68 9.61 -4.97
C LEU A 115 14.94 9.52 -3.46
N ARG A 116 15.85 8.64 -3.03
CA ARG A 116 16.24 8.50 -1.62
C ARG A 116 16.90 9.76 -1.08
N LEU A 117 17.83 10.36 -1.84
CA LEU A 117 18.46 11.62 -1.45
C LEU A 117 17.40 12.72 -1.25
N LEU A 118 16.44 12.84 -2.17
CA LEU A 118 15.36 13.82 -2.06
C LEU A 118 14.48 13.58 -0.81
N LEU A 119 14.10 12.34 -0.55
CA LEU A 119 13.30 11.96 0.62
C LEU A 119 14.07 12.18 1.94
N GLU A 120 15.37 11.87 1.97
CA GLU A 120 16.26 12.14 3.10
C GLU A 120 16.42 13.65 3.39
N HIS A 121 16.31 14.49 2.35
CA HIS A 121 16.39 15.95 2.46
C HIS A 121 15.01 16.62 2.61
N GLY A 122 13.97 15.85 2.95
CA GLY A 122 12.68 16.39 3.37
C GLY A 122 11.63 16.55 2.27
N LEU A 123 11.80 15.91 1.10
CA LEU A 123 10.69 15.75 0.14
C LEU A 123 9.54 15.03 0.83
N ASP A 124 8.35 15.64 0.82
CA ASP A 124 7.12 14.97 1.27
C ASP A 124 6.64 14.01 0.17
N PRO A 125 6.63 12.68 0.40
CA PRO A 125 6.18 11.71 -0.60
C PRO A 125 4.67 11.78 -0.87
N ASN A 126 3.92 12.50 -0.03
CA ASN A 126 2.49 12.75 -0.18
C ASN A 126 2.18 14.11 -0.77
N MET A 127 3.21 14.85 -1.23
CA MET A 127 3.03 16.13 -1.87
C MET A 127 2.07 15.97 -3.04
N ASP A 128 0.99 16.76 -2.97
CA ASP A 128 0.02 16.93 -4.03
C ASP A 128 0.46 18.18 -4.80
N PRO A 129 1.11 18.06 -5.97
CA PRO A 129 1.46 19.24 -6.74
C PRO A 129 0.17 19.99 -7.05
N ASP A 130 0.19 21.29 -6.79
CA ASP A 130 -1.00 22.14 -6.85
C ASP A 130 -1.73 21.93 -8.18
N ILE A 131 -3.05 21.87 -8.08
CA ILE A 131 -3.96 21.31 -9.09
C ILE A 131 -3.79 21.99 -10.47
N GLU A 132 -3.26 23.22 -10.53
CA GLU A 132 -2.97 23.94 -11.77
C GLU A 132 -1.96 23.21 -12.69
N LEU A 133 -0.96 22.50 -12.13
CA LEU A 133 -0.03 21.68 -12.94
C LEU A 133 -0.74 20.46 -13.59
N ARG A 134 -1.87 20.02 -13.01
CA ARG A 134 -2.69 18.90 -13.52
C ARG A 134 -3.64 19.33 -14.63
N PHE A 135 -4.03 20.61 -14.68
CA PHE A 135 -5.03 21.12 -15.64
C PHE A 135 -4.47 21.51 -17.01
N GLU A 136 -3.14 21.64 -17.16
CA GLU A 136 -2.50 22.01 -18.44
C GLU A 136 -2.02 20.82 -19.29
N GLY A 137 -2.37 19.59 -18.91
CA GLY A 137 -2.04 18.37 -19.67
C GLY A 137 -0.55 18.02 -19.66
N LEU A 138 0.17 18.40 -18.60
CA LEU A 138 1.62 18.24 -18.47
C LEU A 138 2.05 16.92 -17.81
N VAL A 139 1.16 16.32 -17.03
CA VAL A 139 1.28 14.95 -16.57
C VAL A 139 0.04 14.24 -17.11
N GLU A 140 0.19 13.39 -18.13
CA GLU A 140 -0.93 12.64 -18.72
C GLU A 140 -1.61 11.73 -17.67
N ASP A 141 -0.88 11.38 -16.61
CA ASP A 141 -1.33 10.49 -15.54
C ASP A 141 -1.55 11.25 -14.24
N PHE A 142 -2.81 11.32 -13.80
CA PHE A 142 -3.24 11.75 -12.47
C PHE A 142 -2.60 10.84 -11.42
N SER A 143 -1.37 11.14 -11.01
CA SER A 143 -0.55 10.23 -10.22
C SER A 143 0.28 11.00 -9.21
N ASN A 144 0.13 10.64 -7.93
CA ASN A 144 1.12 10.98 -6.91
C ASN A 144 2.40 10.16 -7.15
N LEU A 145 3.53 10.54 -6.52
CA LEU A 145 4.82 9.86 -6.70
C LEU A 145 4.75 8.33 -6.54
N LEU A 146 3.90 7.84 -5.62
CA LEU A 146 3.71 6.40 -5.40
C LEU A 146 3.01 5.72 -6.57
N MET A 147 2.00 6.36 -7.16
CA MET A 147 1.33 5.88 -8.37
C MET A 147 2.27 5.91 -9.58
N SER A 148 3.09 6.95 -9.75
CA SER A 148 4.08 7.05 -10.82
C SER A 148 5.11 5.91 -10.71
N ALA A 149 5.68 5.71 -9.51
CA ALA A 149 6.60 4.59 -9.26
C ALA A 149 5.94 3.22 -9.50
N ALA A 150 4.66 3.07 -9.14
CA ALA A 150 3.90 1.85 -9.36
C ALA A 150 3.61 1.56 -10.84
N ASN A 151 3.37 2.61 -11.64
CA ASN A 151 3.17 2.51 -13.09
C ASN A 151 4.44 1.93 -13.77
N VAL A 152 5.59 2.52 -13.48
CA VAL A 152 6.88 2.05 -14.05
C VAL A 152 7.19 0.63 -13.56
N GLY A 153 6.92 0.35 -12.28
CA GLY A 153 7.01 -1.00 -11.72
C GLY A 153 8.27 -1.27 -10.89
N HIS A 154 9.01 -0.23 -10.50
CA HIS A 154 10.25 -0.36 -9.73
C HIS A 154 9.95 -0.55 -8.24
N ILE A 155 10.16 -1.77 -7.76
CA ILE A 155 9.93 -2.17 -6.36
C ILE A 155 10.74 -1.31 -5.39
N ASP A 156 11.98 -0.98 -5.72
CA ASP A 156 12.87 -0.23 -4.83
C ASP A 156 12.44 1.23 -4.64
N GLN A 157 11.91 1.86 -5.71
CA GLN A 157 11.34 3.20 -5.65
C GLN A 157 10.06 3.21 -4.81
N VAL A 158 9.16 2.26 -5.05
CA VAL A 158 7.93 2.10 -4.26
C VAL A 158 8.26 1.83 -2.80
N THR A 159 9.27 0.99 -2.54
CA THR A 159 9.72 0.69 -1.17
C THR A 159 10.30 1.94 -0.50
N ALA A 160 11.14 2.72 -1.18
CA ALA A 160 11.68 3.97 -0.65
C ALA A 160 10.57 4.97 -0.27
N LEU A 161 9.58 5.15 -1.15
CA LEU A 161 8.42 6.02 -0.88
C LEU A 161 7.62 5.53 0.33
N LEU A 162 7.30 4.24 0.40
CA LEU A 162 6.56 3.66 1.52
C LEU A 162 7.33 3.75 2.84
N ASP A 163 8.65 3.50 2.83
CA ASP A 163 9.50 3.57 4.01
C ASP A 163 9.63 5.02 4.54
N HIS A 164 9.41 6.02 3.67
CA HIS A 164 9.34 7.44 4.03
C HIS A 164 7.90 7.97 4.22
N GLY A 165 6.90 7.10 4.33
CA GLY A 165 5.55 7.47 4.75
C GLY A 165 4.59 7.85 3.62
N ALA A 166 4.85 7.45 2.38
CA ALA A 166 3.89 7.57 1.29
C ALA A 166 2.56 6.85 1.63
N ASN A 167 1.44 7.53 1.41
CA ASN A 167 0.12 7.02 1.70
C ASN A 167 -0.33 6.04 0.61
N MET A 168 -0.19 4.75 0.91
CA MET A 168 -0.56 3.67 0.00
C MET A 168 -2.04 3.59 -0.36
N ASN A 169 -2.92 4.24 0.42
CA ASN A 169 -4.37 4.24 0.20
C ASN A 169 -4.87 5.59 -0.34
N LYS A 170 -3.98 6.54 -0.64
CA LYS A 170 -4.36 7.80 -1.28
C LYS A 170 -4.88 7.49 -2.68
N THR A 171 -6.16 7.77 -2.89
CA THR A 171 -6.81 7.63 -4.19
C THR A 171 -6.86 8.97 -4.92
N GLU A 172 -6.70 8.93 -6.23
CA GLU A 172 -6.91 10.05 -7.13
C GLU A 172 -8.18 9.81 -7.95
N VAL A 173 -8.83 10.88 -8.41
CA VAL A 173 -9.98 10.80 -9.33
C VAL A 173 -9.49 11.17 -10.72
N THR A 174 -9.69 10.28 -11.69
CA THR A 174 -9.36 10.55 -13.09
C THR A 174 -10.38 11.53 -13.70
N PRO A 175 -10.08 12.18 -14.84
CA PRO A 175 -11.03 13.05 -15.55
C PRO A 175 -12.35 12.36 -15.91
N ASN A 176 -12.30 11.04 -16.07
CA ASN A 176 -13.46 10.22 -16.40
C ASN A 176 -14.32 9.90 -15.16
N GLY A 177 -13.91 10.36 -13.98
CA GLY A 177 -14.58 10.14 -12.70
C GLY A 177 -14.20 8.83 -12.01
N ASP A 178 -13.21 8.10 -12.53
CA ASP A 178 -12.76 6.84 -11.95
C ASP A 178 -11.84 7.09 -10.75
N LEU A 179 -11.99 6.30 -9.70
CA LEU A 179 -11.08 6.32 -8.56
C LEU A 179 -9.89 5.39 -8.83
N LEU A 180 -8.69 5.97 -8.85
CA LEU A 180 -7.43 5.28 -9.05
C LEU A 180 -6.67 5.16 -7.72
N SER A 181 -6.23 3.95 -7.37
CA SER A 181 -5.41 3.65 -6.19
C SER A 181 -4.01 3.17 -6.63
N PRO A 182 -2.96 3.27 -5.79
CA PRO A 182 -1.64 2.70 -6.10
C PRO A 182 -1.71 1.19 -6.36
N LEU A 183 -2.56 0.48 -5.61
CA LEU A 183 -2.86 -0.94 -5.83
C LEU A 183 -3.43 -1.17 -7.23
N MET A 184 -4.28 -0.27 -7.72
CA MET A 184 -4.85 -0.35 -9.05
C MET A 184 -3.88 -0.07 -10.18
N CYS A 185 -3.00 0.92 -10.03
CA CYS A 185 -1.92 1.13 -10.99
C CYS A 185 -1.11 -0.16 -11.16
N ALA A 186 -0.64 -0.75 -10.05
CA ALA A 186 0.08 -2.02 -10.10
C ALA A 186 -0.74 -3.14 -10.76
N PHE A 187 -2.07 -3.15 -10.56
CA PHE A 187 -2.94 -4.14 -11.15
C PHE A 187 -3.08 -4.00 -12.68
N CYS A 188 -3.44 -2.79 -13.14
CA CYS A 188 -3.66 -2.46 -14.55
C CYS A 188 -2.43 -2.70 -15.42
N PHE A 189 -1.23 -2.51 -14.86
CA PHE A 189 0.04 -2.73 -15.55
C PHE A 189 0.64 -4.12 -15.32
N GLY A 190 -0.12 -5.05 -14.71
CA GLY A 190 0.31 -6.44 -14.53
C GLY A 190 1.49 -6.62 -13.56
N LYS A 191 1.75 -5.63 -12.69
CA LYS A 191 2.89 -5.61 -11.76
C LYS A 191 2.57 -6.45 -10.51
N ARG A 192 2.53 -7.77 -10.69
CA ARG A 192 2.17 -8.74 -9.63
C ARG A 192 2.94 -8.53 -8.32
N ASP A 193 4.25 -8.32 -8.41
CA ASP A 193 5.09 -8.20 -7.21
C ASP A 193 4.80 -6.91 -6.44
N LEU A 194 4.39 -5.83 -7.14
CA LEU A 194 3.89 -4.61 -6.50
C LEU A 194 2.52 -4.81 -5.84
N CYS A 195 1.58 -5.49 -6.50
CA CYS A 195 0.30 -5.83 -5.85
C CYS A 195 0.53 -6.61 -4.56
N ARG A 196 1.43 -7.61 -4.60
CA ARG A 196 1.82 -8.36 -3.41
C ARG A 196 2.44 -7.46 -2.34
N LEU A 197 3.36 -6.57 -2.71
CA LEU A 197 4.00 -5.63 -1.78
C LEU A 197 2.94 -4.76 -1.09
N PHE A 198 2.06 -4.11 -1.85
CA PHE A 198 1.01 -3.26 -1.31
C PHE A 198 0.08 -4.02 -0.36
N LEU A 199 -0.42 -5.19 -0.77
CA LEU A 199 -1.32 -5.97 0.08
C LEU A 199 -0.62 -6.51 1.33
N THR A 200 0.66 -6.88 1.24
CA THR A 200 1.46 -7.30 2.41
C THR A 200 1.71 -6.15 3.38
N ARG A 201 1.87 -4.93 2.87
CA ARG A 201 2.04 -3.70 3.65
C ARG A 201 0.72 -3.13 4.19
N GLY A 202 -0.41 -3.79 3.93
CA GLY A 202 -1.71 -3.44 4.51
C GLY A 202 -2.58 -2.52 3.64
N ALA A 203 -2.35 -2.46 2.32
CA ALA A 203 -3.31 -1.85 1.40
C ALA A 203 -4.67 -2.53 1.55
N ILE A 204 -5.73 -1.74 1.73
CA ILE A 204 -7.08 -2.25 1.93
C ILE A 204 -7.82 -2.14 0.60
N PRO A 205 -8.23 -3.27 -0.02
CA PRO A 205 -9.06 -3.21 -1.21
C PRO A 205 -10.40 -2.53 -0.95
N THR A 206 -10.72 -1.55 -1.77
CA THR A 206 -12.00 -0.86 -1.84
C THR A 206 -13.02 -1.61 -2.71
N THR A 207 -14.27 -1.16 -2.70
CA THR A 207 -15.31 -1.67 -3.60
C THR A 207 -14.96 -1.48 -5.08
N ASN A 208 -14.33 -0.35 -5.41
CA ASN A 208 -13.84 -0.12 -6.77
C ASN A 208 -12.68 -1.06 -7.08
N ASP A 209 -11.84 -1.36 -6.08
CA ASP A 209 -10.74 -2.29 -6.29
C ASP A 209 -11.24 -3.67 -6.76
N VAL A 210 -12.28 -4.17 -6.09
CA VAL A 210 -12.93 -5.43 -6.45
C VAL A 210 -13.47 -5.41 -7.89
N LEU A 211 -14.15 -4.33 -8.29
CA LEU A 211 -14.75 -4.20 -9.63
C LEU A 211 -13.70 -4.32 -10.74
N TYR A 212 -12.65 -3.50 -10.66
CA TYR A 212 -11.57 -3.48 -11.65
C TYR A 212 -10.80 -4.80 -11.71
N VAL A 213 -10.50 -5.40 -10.55
CA VAL A 213 -9.84 -6.72 -10.51
C VAL A 213 -10.65 -7.76 -11.27
N PHE A 214 -11.97 -7.81 -11.07
CA PHE A 214 -12.83 -8.73 -11.82
C PHE A 214 -12.84 -8.43 -13.31
N ASP A 215 -13.08 -7.18 -13.71
CA ASP A 215 -13.13 -6.79 -15.12
C ASP A 215 -11.83 -7.16 -15.86
N HIS A 216 -10.68 -6.73 -15.33
CA HIS A 216 -9.38 -6.98 -15.94
C HIS A 216 -8.99 -8.46 -15.95
N CYS A 217 -9.28 -9.21 -14.87
CA CYS A 217 -8.98 -10.65 -14.86
C CYS A 217 -9.83 -11.43 -15.84
N LEU A 218 -11.12 -11.12 -15.94
CA LEU A 218 -12.03 -11.84 -16.83
C LEU A 218 -11.74 -11.52 -18.30
N THR A 219 -11.50 -10.26 -18.64
CA THR A 219 -11.04 -9.86 -20.00
C THR A 219 -9.70 -10.51 -20.36
N ALA A 220 -8.74 -10.55 -19.42
CA ALA A 220 -7.45 -11.21 -19.63
C ALA A 220 -7.59 -12.72 -19.85
N CYS A 221 -8.52 -13.37 -19.13
CA CYS A 221 -8.80 -14.79 -19.30
C CYS A 221 -9.36 -15.12 -20.70
N LYS A 222 -10.03 -14.18 -21.36
CA LYS A 222 -10.52 -14.32 -22.75
C LYS A 222 -9.47 -13.99 -23.81
N GLY A 223 -8.36 -13.36 -23.42
CA GLY A 223 -7.37 -12.83 -24.36
C GLY A 223 -7.79 -11.49 -24.99
N GLU A 224 -8.80 -10.82 -24.41
CA GLU A 224 -9.28 -9.51 -24.87
C GLU A 224 -8.54 -8.35 -24.19
N ASN A 225 -7.80 -8.62 -23.11
CA ASN A 225 -7.03 -7.60 -22.41
C ASN A 225 -5.68 -7.35 -23.11
N PRO A 226 -5.38 -6.12 -23.56
CA PRO A 226 -4.17 -5.82 -24.31
C PRO A 226 -2.90 -5.79 -23.44
N ARG A 227 -3.04 -5.63 -22.12
CA ARG A 227 -1.90 -5.41 -21.20
C ARG A 227 -1.67 -6.58 -20.23
N LEU A 228 -2.74 -7.30 -19.87
CA LEU A 228 -2.71 -8.33 -18.83
C LEU A 228 -2.89 -9.72 -19.43
N ARG A 229 -1.86 -10.57 -19.32
CA ARG A 229 -1.91 -11.98 -19.74
C ARG A 229 -2.76 -12.81 -18.78
N ARG A 230 -3.45 -13.83 -19.30
CA ARG A 230 -4.25 -14.80 -18.53
C ARG A 230 -3.53 -15.40 -17.32
N ASP A 231 -2.30 -15.88 -17.48
CA ASP A 231 -1.56 -16.54 -16.40
C ASP A 231 -1.13 -15.57 -15.29
N VAL A 232 -0.83 -14.32 -15.65
CA VAL A 232 -0.51 -13.24 -14.72
C VAL A 232 -1.78 -12.78 -14.00
N ALA A 233 -2.88 -12.59 -14.73
CA ALA A 233 -4.19 -12.23 -14.19
C ALA A 233 -4.65 -13.19 -13.09
N ILE A 234 -4.58 -14.51 -13.35
CA ILE A 234 -5.00 -15.52 -12.38
C ILE A 234 -4.15 -15.44 -11.09
N LYS A 235 -2.84 -15.23 -11.23
CA LYS A 235 -1.94 -15.07 -10.07
C LYS A 235 -2.25 -13.79 -9.29
N MET A 236 -2.51 -12.68 -9.98
CA MET A 236 -2.85 -11.41 -9.35
C MET A 236 -4.21 -11.48 -8.65
N PHE A 237 -5.20 -12.14 -9.25
CA PHE A 237 -6.49 -12.42 -8.62
C PHE A 237 -6.33 -13.22 -7.33
N ALA A 238 -5.53 -14.30 -7.39
CA ALA A 238 -5.23 -15.11 -6.21
C ALA A 238 -4.52 -14.29 -5.13
N THR A 239 -3.55 -13.45 -5.51
CA THR A 239 -2.82 -12.54 -4.61
C THR A 239 -3.80 -11.57 -3.93
N PHE A 240 -4.67 -10.94 -4.71
CA PHE A 240 -5.67 -9.97 -4.26
C PHE A 240 -6.60 -10.54 -3.21
N LEU A 241 -7.18 -11.72 -3.47
CA LEU A 241 -8.08 -12.37 -2.51
C LEU A 241 -7.34 -12.91 -1.29
N HIS A 242 -6.15 -13.48 -1.46
CA HIS A 242 -5.39 -14.11 -0.39
C HIS A 242 -4.85 -13.08 0.61
N LEU A 243 -4.18 -12.05 0.10
CA LEU A 243 -3.52 -11.04 0.93
C LEU A 243 -4.44 -9.87 1.24
N GLY A 244 -5.18 -9.37 0.26
CA GLY A 244 -6.02 -8.19 0.42
C GLY A 244 -7.29 -8.43 1.22
N LYS A 245 -7.80 -9.66 1.22
CA LYS A 245 -8.98 -10.08 1.99
C LYS A 245 -10.12 -9.05 1.91
N PRO A 246 -10.56 -8.66 0.69
CA PRO A 246 -11.66 -7.71 0.51
C PRO A 246 -12.92 -8.19 1.23
N ASP A 247 -13.81 -7.25 1.58
CA ASP A 247 -15.10 -7.59 2.15
C ASP A 247 -15.83 -8.65 1.31
N SER A 248 -16.23 -9.76 1.94
CA SER A 248 -16.78 -10.91 1.24
C SER A 248 -18.17 -10.65 0.67
N ASP A 249 -18.94 -9.75 1.26
CA ASP A 249 -20.27 -9.41 0.77
C ASP A 249 -20.17 -8.47 -0.42
N VAL A 250 -19.25 -7.50 -0.37
CA VAL A 250 -18.89 -6.71 -1.57
C VAL A 250 -18.42 -7.62 -2.70
N LEU A 251 -17.52 -8.57 -2.42
CA LEU A 251 -17.03 -9.51 -3.43
C LEU A 251 -18.17 -10.35 -4.02
N ARG A 252 -19.07 -10.86 -3.17
CA ARG A 252 -20.21 -11.68 -3.59
C ARG A 252 -21.16 -10.91 -4.49
N ASP A 253 -21.51 -9.69 -4.09
CA ASP A 253 -22.43 -8.84 -4.82
C ASP A 253 -21.86 -8.46 -6.19
N LYS A 254 -20.58 -8.05 -6.25
CA LYS A 254 -19.92 -7.73 -7.51
C LYS A 254 -19.76 -8.97 -8.39
N PHE A 255 -19.34 -10.10 -7.84
CA PHE A 255 -19.20 -11.35 -8.60
C PHE A 255 -20.53 -11.79 -9.22
N ASN A 256 -21.63 -11.71 -8.48
CA ASN A 256 -22.97 -12.03 -9.00
C ASN A 256 -23.43 -11.01 -10.04
N SER A 257 -23.20 -9.72 -9.81
CA SER A 257 -23.52 -8.65 -10.77
C SER A 257 -22.81 -8.86 -12.10
N PHE A 258 -21.49 -9.10 -12.09
CA PHE A 258 -20.72 -9.43 -13.29
C PHE A 258 -21.24 -10.70 -13.97
N ALA A 259 -21.56 -11.74 -13.20
CA ALA A 259 -22.07 -12.99 -13.77
C ALA A 259 -23.46 -12.83 -14.42
N LEU A 260 -24.29 -11.89 -13.95
CA LEU A 260 -25.60 -11.57 -14.50
C LEU A 260 -25.50 -10.66 -15.72
N GLN A 261 -24.71 -9.60 -15.62
CA GLN A 261 -24.54 -8.59 -16.66
C GLN A 261 -23.73 -9.12 -17.84
N TYR A 262 -22.81 -10.06 -17.57
CA TYR A 262 -21.86 -10.56 -18.54
C TYR A 262 -21.70 -12.09 -18.47
N PRO A 263 -22.72 -12.89 -18.86
CA PRO A 263 -22.70 -14.34 -18.71
C PRO A 263 -21.55 -15.04 -19.46
N SER A 264 -21.07 -14.42 -20.55
CA SER A 264 -19.94 -14.90 -21.35
C SER A 264 -18.57 -14.69 -20.67
N TYR A 265 -18.51 -14.01 -19.52
CA TYR A 265 -17.28 -13.70 -18.79
C TYR A 265 -16.96 -14.70 -17.67
N ARG A 266 -17.63 -15.86 -17.59
CA ARG A 266 -17.30 -16.88 -16.59
C ARG A 266 -16.04 -17.65 -16.96
N ASP A 267 -14.90 -17.28 -16.37
CA ASP A 267 -13.72 -18.14 -16.34
C ASP A 267 -13.87 -19.21 -15.24
N PRO A 268 -13.70 -20.51 -15.54
CA PRO A 268 -13.83 -21.58 -14.53
C PRO A 268 -12.84 -21.46 -13.37
N THR A 269 -11.63 -20.95 -13.63
CA THR A 269 -10.57 -20.80 -12.63
C THR A 269 -10.93 -19.68 -11.66
N ILE A 270 -11.26 -18.49 -12.19
CA ILE A 270 -11.69 -17.33 -11.39
C ILE A 270 -12.94 -17.69 -10.58
N THR A 271 -13.93 -18.34 -11.21
CA THR A 271 -15.14 -18.81 -10.54
C THR A 271 -14.83 -19.74 -9.37
N ASN A 272 -13.92 -20.70 -9.57
CA ASN A 272 -13.57 -21.65 -8.52
C ASN A 272 -12.81 -20.96 -7.36
N ILE A 273 -11.86 -20.09 -7.67
CA ILE A 273 -11.12 -19.30 -6.67
C ILE A 273 -12.10 -18.46 -5.83
N THR A 274 -12.96 -17.68 -6.48
CA THR A 274 -13.96 -16.83 -5.81
C THR A 274 -14.88 -17.66 -4.91
N LYS A 275 -15.38 -18.80 -5.41
CA LYS A 275 -16.25 -19.68 -4.63
C LYS A 275 -15.55 -20.20 -3.38
N HIS A 276 -14.29 -20.61 -3.48
CA HIS A 276 -13.52 -21.07 -2.33
C HIS A 276 -13.28 -19.94 -1.32
N TYR A 277 -12.91 -18.74 -1.80
CA TYR A 277 -12.75 -17.55 -0.95
C TYR A 277 -14.04 -17.24 -0.17
N LEU A 278 -15.19 -17.15 -0.85
CA LEU A 278 -16.49 -16.86 -0.22
C LEU A 278 -16.93 -17.94 0.78
N GLN A 279 -16.42 -19.17 0.65
CA GLN A 279 -16.67 -20.27 1.59
C GLN A 279 -15.67 -20.30 2.75
N GLY A 280 -14.72 -19.35 2.81
CA GLY A 280 -13.62 -19.37 3.79
C GLY A 280 -12.70 -20.57 3.61
N ARG A 281 -12.64 -21.15 2.41
CA ARG A 281 -11.81 -22.31 2.10
C ARG A 281 -10.52 -21.88 1.42
N PRO A 282 -9.36 -22.47 1.79
CA PRO A 282 -8.12 -22.28 1.05
C PRO A 282 -8.28 -22.62 -0.43
N PHE A 283 -7.81 -21.73 -1.29
CA PHE A 283 -7.76 -21.91 -2.75
C PHE A 283 -6.34 -21.79 -3.32
N CYS A 284 -5.39 -21.31 -2.53
CA CYS A 284 -3.99 -21.19 -2.89
C CYS A 284 -3.09 -21.61 -1.73
N CYS A 285 -1.79 -21.77 -2.01
CA CYS A 285 -0.78 -22.01 -1.00
C CYS A 285 -0.64 -20.78 -0.10
N GLU A 286 -0.70 -21.00 1.21
CA GLU A 286 -0.60 -19.92 2.22
C GLU A 286 0.67 -19.08 2.10
N VAL A 287 1.76 -19.67 1.60
CA VAL A 287 3.09 -19.04 1.59
C VAL A 287 3.44 -18.40 0.25
N CYS A 288 3.07 -19.03 -0.87
CA CYS A 288 3.50 -18.59 -2.19
C CYS A 288 2.35 -18.31 -3.16
N GLU A 289 1.10 -18.47 -2.71
CA GLU A 289 -0.13 -18.30 -3.49
C GLU A 289 -0.24 -19.19 -4.73
N ALA A 290 0.56 -20.25 -4.82
CA ALA A 290 0.39 -21.24 -5.86
C ALA A 290 -1.00 -21.89 -5.76
N LEU A 291 -1.75 -21.93 -6.86
CA LEU A 291 -3.08 -22.54 -6.93
C LEU A 291 -3.04 -24.07 -6.96
N THR A 292 -1.89 -24.65 -7.34
CA THR A 292 -1.65 -26.09 -7.42
C THR A 292 -0.33 -26.45 -6.73
N ALA A 293 -0.15 -27.73 -6.43
CA ALA A 293 1.13 -28.23 -5.92
C ALA A 293 2.12 -28.42 -7.07
N LYS A 294 3.43 -28.33 -6.79
CA LYS A 294 4.44 -28.66 -7.81
C LYS A 294 4.20 -30.11 -8.25
N GLU A 295 4.04 -30.33 -9.55
CA GLU A 295 3.82 -31.64 -10.18
C GLU A 295 2.48 -32.34 -9.83
N ARG A 296 1.53 -31.66 -9.19
CA ARG A 296 0.20 -32.23 -8.87
C ARG A 296 -0.92 -31.21 -8.99
N ASP A 297 -2.10 -31.69 -9.35
CA ASP A 297 -3.28 -30.82 -9.56
C ASP A 297 -3.91 -30.29 -8.26
N LYS A 298 -3.44 -30.73 -7.07
CA LYS A 298 -4.11 -30.42 -5.78
C LYS A 298 -3.12 -30.00 -4.70
N LEU A 299 -3.52 -28.99 -3.94
CA LEU A 299 -2.80 -28.51 -2.75
C LEU A 299 -2.92 -29.49 -1.57
N HIS A 300 -1.90 -29.48 -0.70
CA HIS A 300 -1.91 -30.21 0.56
C HIS A 300 -2.64 -29.40 1.64
N MET A 301 -3.88 -29.81 1.93
CA MET A 301 -4.70 -29.20 2.97
C MET A 301 -4.23 -29.63 4.37
N CYS A 302 -4.17 -28.68 5.31
CA CYS A 302 -4.06 -29.03 6.72
C CYS A 302 -5.34 -29.75 7.20
N PRO A 303 -5.27 -30.69 8.18
CA PRO A 303 -6.46 -31.35 8.71
C PRO A 303 -7.56 -30.41 9.25
N CYS A 304 -7.20 -29.19 9.70
CA CYS A 304 -8.14 -28.15 10.12
C CYS A 304 -8.88 -27.46 8.96
N ARG A 305 -8.45 -27.71 7.71
CA ARG A 305 -8.99 -27.15 6.46
C ARG A 305 -8.96 -25.62 6.33
N THR A 306 -8.24 -24.90 7.19
CA THR A 306 -8.13 -23.43 7.13
C THR A 306 -6.92 -22.92 6.35
N VAL A 307 -5.95 -23.78 6.03
CA VAL A 307 -4.76 -23.44 5.23
C VAL A 307 -4.39 -24.60 4.29
N ALA A 308 -3.72 -24.26 3.19
CA ALA A 308 -3.22 -25.21 2.20
C ALA A 308 -1.78 -24.90 1.79
N TYR A 309 -1.05 -25.91 1.34
CA TYR A 309 0.36 -25.77 0.94
C TYR A 309 0.63 -26.47 -0.39
N CYS A 310 1.47 -25.87 -1.24
CA CYS A 310 1.89 -26.48 -2.50
C CYS A 310 3.04 -27.49 -2.33
N SER A 311 3.75 -27.45 -1.20
CA SER A 311 4.89 -28.31 -0.90
C SER A 311 5.15 -28.42 0.61
N ARG A 312 5.97 -29.41 1.00
CA ARG A 312 6.46 -29.54 2.38
C ARG A 312 7.30 -28.34 2.82
N GLU A 313 8.06 -27.74 1.91
CA GLU A 313 8.85 -26.54 2.18
C GLU A 313 7.97 -25.37 2.60
N CYS A 314 6.89 -25.09 1.85
CA CYS A 314 5.93 -24.05 2.18
C CYS A 314 5.23 -24.35 3.51
N GLN A 315 4.85 -25.62 3.74
CA GLN A 315 4.29 -26.01 5.02
C GLN A 315 5.24 -25.68 6.18
N VAL A 316 6.52 -26.07 6.09
CA VAL A 316 7.50 -25.85 7.17
C VAL A 316 7.74 -24.37 7.43
N LYS A 317 7.77 -23.51 6.39
CA LYS A 317 7.93 -22.06 6.53
C LYS A 317 6.85 -21.44 7.40
N HIS A 318 5.58 -21.75 7.15
CA HIS A 318 4.45 -21.17 7.87
C HIS A 318 4.02 -21.95 9.12
N TRP A 319 4.43 -23.21 9.27
CA TRP A 319 3.96 -24.10 10.35
C TRP A 319 4.19 -23.53 11.75
N ARG A 320 5.26 -22.76 11.96
CA ARG A 320 5.57 -22.14 13.27
C ARG A 320 4.45 -21.21 13.75
N GLU A 321 3.85 -20.47 12.83
CA GLU A 321 2.73 -19.55 13.10
C GLU A 321 1.41 -20.33 13.14
N HIS A 322 1.16 -21.15 12.12
CA HIS A 322 -0.11 -21.89 12.01
C HIS A 322 -0.37 -22.86 13.16
N LYS A 323 0.65 -23.57 13.67
CA LYS A 323 0.47 -24.59 14.72
C LYS A 323 -0.20 -24.02 15.99
N VAL A 324 -0.04 -22.72 16.23
CA VAL A 324 -0.63 -22.02 17.39
C VAL A 324 -2.13 -21.78 17.17
N GLN A 325 -2.54 -21.56 15.92
CA GLN A 325 -3.93 -21.26 15.53
C GLN A 325 -4.69 -22.50 15.05
N CYS A 326 -3.98 -23.60 14.77
CA CYS A 326 -4.54 -24.82 14.22
C CYS A 326 -5.54 -25.45 15.19
N THR A 327 -6.77 -25.68 14.73
CA THR A 327 -7.83 -26.27 15.55
C THR A 327 -7.85 -27.80 15.52
N GLY A 328 -6.95 -28.42 14.75
CA GLY A 328 -6.89 -29.87 14.58
C GLY A 328 -7.87 -30.40 13.52
N PRO A 329 -7.97 -31.73 13.35
CA PRO A 329 -8.82 -32.34 12.33
C PRO A 329 -10.30 -32.00 12.54
N LEU A 330 -11.01 -31.77 11.43
CA LEU A 330 -12.46 -31.56 11.41
C LEU A 330 -13.22 -32.88 11.28
N ASN A 331 -14.35 -32.99 11.97
CA ASN A 331 -15.29 -34.10 11.82
C ASN A 331 -16.14 -33.98 10.54
N GLU A 332 -17.09 -34.90 10.33
CA GLU A 332 -18.00 -34.89 9.17
C GLU A 332 -18.87 -33.62 9.07
N ARG A 333 -19.11 -32.96 10.21
CA ARG A 333 -19.84 -31.68 10.29
C ARG A 333 -18.94 -30.46 10.09
N GLY A 334 -17.64 -30.66 9.84
CA GLY A 334 -16.67 -29.57 9.67
C GLY A 334 -16.24 -28.91 10.99
N GLU A 335 -16.46 -29.56 12.12
CA GLU A 335 -16.14 -29.02 13.44
C GLU A 335 -14.88 -29.69 14.01
N SER A 336 -13.99 -28.92 14.61
CA SER A 336 -12.86 -29.45 15.38
C SER A 336 -13.25 -29.74 16.83
N GLU A 337 -12.52 -30.61 17.52
CA GLU A 337 -12.68 -30.81 18.96
C GLU A 337 -12.54 -29.50 19.75
N ALA A 338 -11.64 -28.61 19.34
CA ALA A 338 -11.43 -27.32 19.96
C ALA A 338 -12.67 -26.42 19.85
N MET A 339 -13.30 -26.38 18.66
CA MET A 339 -14.56 -25.65 18.43
C MET A 339 -15.70 -26.20 19.28
N VAL A 340 -15.86 -27.53 19.34
CA VAL A 340 -16.91 -28.19 20.12
C VAL A 340 -16.73 -27.94 21.63
N LYS A 341 -15.48 -28.02 22.14
CA LYS A 341 -15.15 -27.75 23.55
C LYS A 341 -15.38 -26.28 23.93
N LYS A 342 -15.15 -25.33 23.02
CA LYS A 342 -15.43 -23.89 23.27
C LYS A 342 -16.93 -23.63 23.37
N ARG A 343 -17.74 -24.25 22.48
CA ARG A 343 -19.21 -24.15 22.49
C ARG A 343 -19.85 -24.80 23.71
N SER A 344 -19.33 -25.94 24.19
CA SER A 344 -19.85 -26.59 25.40
C SER A 344 -19.53 -25.84 26.69
N LYS A 345 -18.46 -25.02 26.70
CA LYS A 345 -18.16 -24.09 27.80
C LYS A 345 -19.08 -22.88 27.81
N THR A 346 -19.41 -22.30 26.65
CA THR A 346 -20.36 -21.18 26.56
C THR A 346 -21.82 -21.62 26.74
N GLY A 347 -22.16 -22.85 26.34
CA GLY A 347 -23.51 -23.40 26.51
C GLY A 347 -23.89 -23.85 27.92
N LYS A 348 -22.93 -23.98 28.85
CA LYS A 348 -23.20 -24.36 30.26
C LYS A 348 -23.47 -23.17 31.20
N GLY A 349 -23.53 -21.94 30.68
CA GLY A 349 -23.81 -20.73 31.47
C GLY A 349 -25.13 -20.02 31.18
N ALA A 350 -25.93 -20.48 30.20
CA ALA A 350 -27.16 -19.80 29.77
C ALA A 350 -28.39 -20.71 29.96
N ALA A 351 -28.64 -21.13 31.20
CA ALA A 351 -29.88 -21.80 31.58
C ALA A 351 -30.25 -21.44 33.03
N ALA A 352 -30.57 -20.17 33.27
CA ALA A 352 -31.50 -19.73 34.31
C ALA A 352 -31.89 -18.27 34.02
N GLY A 353 -33.17 -18.02 33.74
CA GLY A 353 -33.71 -16.65 33.68
C GLY A 353 -34.69 -16.40 32.54
N GLY A 354 -35.77 -17.18 32.46
CA GLY A 354 -36.97 -16.80 31.72
C GLY A 354 -38.17 -16.86 32.64
N ALA A 355 -38.67 -15.69 33.07
CA ALA A 355 -40.08 -15.36 33.28
C ALA A 355 -40.20 -13.96 33.91
N ASP A 356 -40.58 -13.02 33.05
CA ASP A 356 -41.66 -12.03 33.15
C ASP A 356 -42.00 -11.24 34.45
N VAL A 357 -42.56 -10.07 34.16
CA VAL A 357 -42.90 -8.88 34.94
C VAL A 357 -43.82 -9.09 36.16
N GLY A 358 -43.59 -8.30 37.23
CA GLY A 358 -44.55 -8.12 38.33
C GLY A 358 -44.05 -7.20 39.46
N VAL A 359 -44.54 -5.96 39.48
CA VAL A 359 -44.40 -4.97 40.55
C VAL A 359 -45.25 -5.39 41.76
N ALA A 360 -44.71 -5.38 42.99
CA ALA A 360 -45.31 -4.81 44.21
C ALA A 360 -44.57 -5.23 45.50
N GLU A 361 -44.21 -4.21 46.29
CA GLU A 361 -44.17 -4.08 47.76
C GLU A 361 -43.89 -5.27 48.71
N GLY A 362 -43.02 -4.99 49.70
CA GLY A 362 -43.44 -5.09 51.09
C GLY A 362 -42.90 -6.24 51.96
N ALA A 363 -41.93 -5.88 52.81
CA ALA A 363 -41.76 -6.32 54.20
C ALA A 363 -41.29 -7.76 54.54
N GLY A 364 -40.45 -7.80 55.59
CA GLY A 364 -40.74 -8.68 56.72
C GLY A 364 -39.83 -9.88 56.92
N ALA A 365 -38.97 -9.77 57.92
CA ALA A 365 -38.00 -10.76 58.36
C ALA A 365 -38.60 -12.02 59.05
N THR A 366 -37.68 -12.93 59.38
CA THR A 366 -37.78 -14.08 60.32
C THR A 366 -38.40 -15.35 59.73
N GLY A 367 -37.92 -16.57 59.96
CA GLY A 367 -36.85 -17.12 60.78
C GLY A 367 -37.05 -18.64 60.93
N LYS A 368 -36.02 -19.33 61.43
CA LYS A 368 -36.03 -20.68 62.06
C LYS A 368 -36.20 -21.90 61.12
N ASN A 369 -35.14 -22.70 60.95
CA ASN A 369 -34.67 -23.82 61.81
C ASN A 369 -35.38 -25.15 61.56
N GLY A 370 -34.60 -26.21 61.31
CA GLY A 370 -35.04 -27.60 61.48
C GLY A 370 -34.42 -28.58 60.47
N LYS A 371 -33.15 -28.97 60.67
CA LYS A 371 -32.73 -30.28 61.20
C LYS A 371 -32.91 -31.51 60.28
N LYS A 372 -31.71 -32.05 59.96
CA LYS A 372 -31.25 -33.45 60.13
C LYS A 372 -31.55 -34.51 59.05
N GLY A 373 -30.45 -35.13 58.61
CA GLY A 373 -30.35 -36.51 58.11
C GLY A 373 -29.16 -36.71 57.16
N LYS A 374 -27.88 -36.65 57.59
CA LYS A 374 -27.00 -37.83 57.86
C LYS A 374 -27.50 -39.12 57.18
N LYS A 375 -26.84 -39.75 56.20
CA LYS A 375 -25.55 -40.51 56.11
C LYS A 375 -25.74 -41.40 54.85
N GLY A 376 -24.78 -41.93 54.10
CA GLY A 376 -23.32 -42.02 54.13
C GLY A 376 -22.83 -42.30 52.68
N LYS A 377 -21.66 -41.79 52.30
CA LYS A 377 -20.36 -42.49 52.27
C LYS A 377 -20.32 -43.80 51.48
N ASN A 378 -19.52 -43.74 50.41
CA ASN A 378 -18.55 -44.72 49.91
C ASN A 378 -19.13 -46.05 49.40
N GLY A 379 -18.77 -46.56 48.23
CA GLY A 379 -17.57 -46.37 47.44
C GLY A 379 -17.09 -47.74 46.98
N ARG A 380 -16.70 -47.82 45.70
CA ARG A 380 -15.76 -48.79 45.09
C ARG A 380 -15.86 -50.27 45.47
N GLY A 381 -16.03 -51.12 44.45
CA GLY A 381 -15.40 -52.44 44.51
C GLY A 381 -15.86 -53.50 43.51
N LYS A 382 -15.19 -53.54 42.35
CA LYS A 382 -14.70 -54.72 41.61
C LYS A 382 -15.66 -55.83 41.15
N LYS A 383 -15.57 -56.06 39.83
CA LYS A 383 -15.35 -57.33 39.11
C LYS A 383 -16.31 -58.51 39.37
N LYS A 384 -17.02 -58.91 38.31
CA LYS A 384 -16.56 -59.96 37.41
C LYS A 384 -17.06 -59.71 36.00
#